data_AF-A0A2V8MAH1-F1
#
_entry.id   AF-A0A2V8MAH1-F1
#
_cell.length_a   1.000
_cell.length_b   1.000
_cell.length_c   1.000
_cell.angle_alpha   90.00
_cell.angle_beta   90.00
_cell.angle_gamma   90.00
#
_symmetry.space_group_name_H-M   'P 1'
#
loop_
_entity.id
_entity.type
_entity.pdbx_description
1 polymer ?
#
loop_
_entity_poly.entity_id
_entity_poly.type
_entity_poly.pdbx_seq_one_letter_code
_entity_poly.pdbx_strand_id
1 'polypeptide(L)' 'MPLFRFRVMPVEEDYLSSLGEMTTLAAEAAVALVEMFGDEIGEGERYAAHIKTIEHACDEIT' A
#
# COMPACT_ATOMS: atom_id res chain seq x y z
N MET A 1 -22.57 -4.39 32.99
CA MET A 1 -22.81 -4.53 31.53
C MET A 1 -21.48 -4.50 30.82
N PRO A 2 -20.91 -5.63 30.36
CA PRO A 2 -19.72 -5.56 29.56
C PRO A 2 -20.11 -5.23 28.12
N LEU A 3 -19.74 -4.01 27.75
CA LEU A 3 -19.27 -3.54 26.45
C LEU A 3 -19.29 -4.57 25.32
N PHE A 4 -19.99 -4.21 24.25
CA PHE A 4 -19.91 -4.83 22.93
C PHE A 4 -18.45 -5.02 22.50
N ARG A 5 -17.90 -6.21 22.75
CA ARG A 5 -16.78 -6.72 21.97
C ARG A 5 -17.35 -7.05 20.61
N PHE A 6 -17.26 -6.11 19.68
CA PHE A 6 -17.36 -6.41 18.25
C PHE A 6 -16.19 -7.35 17.93
N ARG A 7 -16.46 -8.65 18.03
CA ARG A 7 -15.56 -9.67 17.54
C ARG A 7 -15.74 -9.63 16.03
N VAL A 8 -14.88 -8.84 15.38
CA VAL A 8 -14.76 -8.79 13.93
C VAL A 8 -14.68 -10.25 13.45
N MET A 9 -15.54 -10.63 12.52
CA MET A 9 -15.51 -12.01 12.05
C MET A 9 -14.19 -12.26 11.31
N PRO A 10 -13.65 -13.48 11.26
CA PRO A 10 -12.35 -13.75 10.62
C PRO A 10 -12.22 -13.16 9.21
N VAL A 11 -13.31 -13.21 8.43
CA VAL A 11 -13.40 -12.64 7.08
C VAL A 11 -13.27 -11.11 7.05
N GLU A 12 -13.79 -10.42 8.07
CA GLU A 12 -13.68 -8.97 8.20
C GLU A 12 -12.28 -8.56 8.72
N GLU A 13 -11.63 -9.38 9.56
CA GLU A 13 -10.24 -9.15 9.99
C GLU A 13 -9.29 -9.28 8.79
N ASP A 14 -9.47 -10.30 7.96
CA ASP A 14 -8.68 -10.51 6.74
C ASP A 14 -8.87 -9.33 5.77
N TYR A 15 -10.11 -8.85 5.58
CA TYR A 15 -10.40 -7.69 4.74
C TYR A 15 -9.74 -6.40 5.24
N LEU A 16 -9.79 -6.14 6.55
CA LEU A 16 -9.12 -4.98 7.15
C LEU A 16 -7.59 -5.08 7.06
N SER A 17 -7.04 -6.29 7.15
CA SER A 17 -5.61 -6.55 6.93
C SER A 17 -5.21 -6.21 5.49
N SER A 18 -5.94 -6.73 4.50
CA SER A 18 -5.72 -6.44 3.08
C SER A 18 -5.81 -4.94 2.78
N LEU A 19 -6.80 -4.24 3.35
CA LEU A 19 -6.91 -2.78 3.22
C LEU A 19 -5.71 -2.04 3.86
N GLY A 20 -5.23 -2.51 5.00
CA GLY A 20 -4.05 -1.96 5.67
C GLY A 20 -2.78 -2.13 4.84
N GLU A 21 -2.60 -3.31 4.24
CA GLU A 21 -1.50 -3.62 3.33
C GLU A 21 -1.53 -2.74 2.08
N MET A 22 -2.69 -2.64 1.41
CA MET A 22 -2.87 -1.74 0.27
C MET A 22 -2.59 -0.28 0.61
N THR A 23 -3.04 0.19 1.77
CA THR A 23 -2.81 1.58 2.22
C THR A 23 -1.32 1.85 2.42
N THR A 24 -0.58 0.87 2.97
CA THR A 24 0.87 0.96 3.18
C THR A 24 1.61 1.02 1.85
N LEU A 25 1.26 0.14 0.91
CA LEU A 25 1.81 0.12 -0.44
C LEU A 25 1.53 1.43 -1.20
N ALA A 26 0.30 1.94 -1.12
CA ALA A 26 -0.05 3.21 -1.75
C ALA A 26 0.75 4.40 -1.17
N ALA A 27 0.99 4.40 0.15
CA ALA A 27 1.83 5.42 0.79
C ALA A 27 3.29 5.32 0.31
N GLU A 28 3.83 4.11 0.16
CA GLU A 28 5.17 3.89 -0.37
C GLU A 28 5.31 4.37 -1.83
N ALA A 29 4.32 4.08 -2.68
CA ALA A 29 4.30 4.58 -4.06
C ALA A 29 4.26 6.11 -4.12
N ALA A 30 3.49 6.75 -3.23
CA ALA A 30 3.43 8.21 -3.14
C ALA A 30 4.78 8.82 -2.75
N VAL A 31 5.51 8.20 -1.80
CA VAL A 31 6.87 8.62 -1.44
C VAL A 31 7.82 8.47 -2.62
N ALA A 32 7.82 7.31 -3.29
CA ALA A 32 8.67 7.07 -4.46
C ALA A 32 8.41 8.07 -5.60
N LEU A 33 7.15 8.49 -5.81
CA LEU A 33 6.80 9.53 -6.77
C LEU A 33 7.37 10.90 -6.39
N VAL A 34 7.29 11.28 -5.11
CA VAL A 34 7.88 12.54 -4.63
C VAL A 34 9.40 12.54 -4.79
N GLU A 35 10.06 11.42 -4.46
CA GLU A 35 11.50 11.25 -4.67
C GLU A 35 11.88 11.35 -6.14
N MET A 36 11.12 10.70 -7.03
CA MET A 36 11.32 10.78 -8.47
C MET A 36 11.24 12.22 -9.01
N PHE A 37 10.29 13.03 -8.52
CA PHE A 37 10.20 14.44 -8.92
C PHE A 37 11.35 15.31 -8.40
N GLY A 38 11.97 14.92 -7.29
CA GLY A 38 13.15 15.58 -6.74
C GLY A 38 14.48 15.08 -7.30
N ASP A 39 14.46 14.07 -8.18
CA ASP A 39 15.67 13.46 -8.70
C ASP A 39 16.26 14.27 -9.87
N GLU A 40 17.34 14.99 -9.57
CA GLU A 40 18.09 15.78 -10.56
C GLU A 40 19.09 14.94 -11.39
N ILE A 41 19.31 13.68 -11.00
CA ILE A 41 20.33 12.80 -11.60
C ILE A 41 19.75 12.00 -12.78
N GLY A 42 18.42 11.86 -12.84
CA GLY A 42 17.72 11.26 -13.98
C GLY A 42 17.49 9.75 -13.88
N GLU A 43 17.36 9.21 -12.68
CA GLU A 43 17.04 7.80 -12.39
C GLU A 43 15.52 7.52 -12.43
N GLY A 44 14.76 8.30 -13.21
CA GLY A 44 13.29 8.19 -13.30
C GLY A 44 12.79 6.78 -13.64
N GLU A 45 13.52 6.03 -14.48
CA GLU A 45 13.17 4.65 -14.82
C GLU A 45 13.24 3.70 -13.61
N ARG A 46 14.17 3.91 -12.68
CA ARG A 46 14.30 3.12 -11.46
C ARG A 46 13.08 3.32 -10.55
N TYR A 47 12.64 4.57 -10.39
CA TYR A 47 11.45 4.89 -9.61
C TYR A 47 10.18 4.34 -10.27
N ALA A 48 10.06 4.48 -11.60
CA ALA A 48 8.94 3.94 -12.36
C ALA A 48 8.84 2.40 -12.23
N ALA A 49 9.98 1.70 -12.27
CA ALA A 49 10.02 0.25 -12.05
C ALA A 49 9.57 -0.12 -10.63
N HIS A 50 10.04 0.60 -9.61
CA HIS A 50 9.63 0.38 -8.21
C HIS A 50 8.11 0.61 -8.02
N ILE A 51 7.58 1.72 -8.54
CA ILE A 51 6.15 2.04 -8.47
C ILE A 51 5.32 0.96 -9.18
N LYS A 52 5.79 0.40 -10.30
CA LYS A 52 5.10 -0.67 -11.01
C LYS A 52 5.09 -1.98 -10.21
N THR A 53 6.15 -2.29 -9.47
CA THR A 53 6.16 -3.43 -8.55
C THR A 53 5.15 -3.25 -7.42
N ILE A 54 5.01 -2.03 -6.88
CA ILE A 54 4.01 -1.73 -5.85
C ILE A 54 2.58 -1.88 -6.41
N GLU A 55 2.32 -1.37 -7.62
CA GLU A 55 1.02 -1.54 -8.26
C GLU A 55 0.65 -3.02 -8.45
N HIS A 56 1.60 -3.85 -8.89
CA HIS A 56 1.37 -5.28 -9.02
C HIS A 56 1.05 -5.95 -7.67
N ALA A 57 1.73 -5.54 -6.60
CA ALA A 57 1.44 -6.05 -5.25
C ALA A 57 0.03 -5.65 -4.78
N CYS A 58 -0.45 -4.45 -5.13
CA CYS A 58 -1.83 -4.05 -4.86
C CYS A 58 -2.83 -4.90 -5.65
N ASP A 59 -2.55 -5.19 -6.93
CA ASP A 59 -3.39 -6.07 -7.76
C ASP A 59 -3.47 -7.50 -7.20
N GLU A 60 -2.42 -8.01 -6.56
CA GLU A 60 -2.45 -9.33 -5.92
C GLU A 60 -3.30 -9.37 -4.64
N ILE A 61 -3.52 -8.22 -4.00
CA ILE A 61 -4.35 -8.11 -2.78
C ILE A 61 -5.85 -8.03 -3.13
N THR A 62 -6.23 -7.52 -4.32
CA THR A 62 -7.61 -7.27 -4.76
C THR A 62 -8.16 -8.29 -5.75
#